data_AF-Q01YI5-F1
#
_entry.id   AF-Q01YI5-F1
#
_cell.length_a   1.000
_cell.length_b   1.000
_cell.length_c   1.000
_cell.angle_alpha   90.00
_cell.angle_beta   90.00
_cell.angle_gamma   90.00
#
_symmetry.space_group_name_H-M   'P 1'
#
loop_
_entity.id
_entity.type
_entity.pdbx_description
1 polymer ?
#
loop_
_entity_poly.entity_id
_entity_poly.type
_entity_poly.pdbx_seq_one_letter_code
_entity_poly.pdbx_strand_id
1 'polypeptide(L)'
;MKFVAFAILPLALFAQPAINTELRNGVLRAIVLHRSSDPVTDEIPAQPGETLTVQGSGFTGAQLLIAGSPVDTTAVDDATAQFTLPANAGGSFLEIAIAGGNAASLPVDAVTDAIQLTAAEVQTLALKAAALADGPRFAVVIVDRAGRVLTVYRRPTATSAEIEKALSLARTGAFFSNKGTPLTSRTVRSISRVNFPEGIPNLPAGALFGIENTNRGCDFNVTYLPNQSYPAQKNVAGTGYSLGIATVPGGFPLFRNGSDVIGGIGVAGLDSDDQDEFAAVTAAVQTGFSFGPLPDPGAVYIDGFRLPEIAPAPTTQASTPGGAFDIAPRNGAAAAEGYLVAPTGSATMSVDEVTRIVQNAIDRANVTRAAIRLPLGSRARMVISVADLEGNILALYRMTDATIFSIDVALTKARNVVYFSGPNRDPRDLPGVPPNTAVTNRSIGFASQTYFPSGIWNTRPGPFADMYANDIANPCTQGHQPPNANQSGIVFFPGSSPLYRNGQLIGGLGVSGDGVEQDDYVTAGGAAGYEAPDASRADRILLRGVRLPYWKFPRNPEQ
;
A
#
# COMPACT_ATOMS: atom_id res chain seq x y z
N MET A 1 -10.42 -1.82 71.83
CA MET A 1 -10.98 -1.00 70.73
C MET A 1 -10.24 0.32 70.68
N LYS A 2 -9.37 0.53 69.69
CA LYS A 2 -8.83 1.84 69.31
C LYS A 2 -9.15 2.02 67.83
N PHE A 3 -10.08 2.91 67.51
CA PHE A 3 -10.36 3.32 66.14
C PHE A 3 -9.23 4.25 65.70
N VAL A 4 -8.51 3.88 64.65
CA VAL A 4 -7.62 4.77 63.91
C VAL A 4 -8.42 5.27 62.70
N ALA A 5 -8.72 6.57 62.68
CA ALA A 5 -9.37 7.22 61.55
C ALA A 5 -8.34 7.38 60.42
N PHE A 6 -8.58 6.74 59.27
CA PHE A 6 -7.88 7.07 58.03
C PHE A 6 -8.50 8.34 57.45
N ALA A 7 -7.73 9.42 57.40
CA ALA A 7 -8.07 10.60 56.64
C ALA A 7 -8.01 10.26 55.15
N ILE A 8 -9.16 10.29 54.48
CA ILE A 8 -9.24 10.27 53.03
C ILE A 8 -8.86 11.68 52.57
N LEU A 9 -7.63 11.87 52.08
CA LEU A 9 -7.30 13.06 51.30
C LEU A 9 -8.10 12.99 49.99
N PRO A 10 -8.82 14.06 49.59
CA PRO A 10 -9.36 14.12 48.24
C PRO A 10 -8.16 14.19 47.29
N LEU A 11 -8.00 13.21 46.41
CA LEU A 11 -7.24 13.43 45.20
C LEU A 11 -7.96 14.57 44.46
N ALA A 12 -7.32 15.73 44.40
CA ALA A 12 -7.73 16.77 43.48
C ALA A 12 -7.64 16.18 42.08
N LEU A 13 -8.79 15.90 41.45
CA LEU A 13 -8.88 15.75 40.01
C LEU A 13 -8.51 17.13 39.43
N PHE A 14 -7.23 17.34 39.15
CA PHE A 14 -6.86 18.43 38.25
C PHE A 14 -7.52 18.11 36.90
N ALA A 15 -8.32 19.05 36.39
CA ALA A 15 -8.88 18.92 35.06
C ALA A 15 -7.73 18.70 34.08
N GLN A 16 -7.84 17.66 33.25
CA GLN A 16 -6.81 17.40 32.23
C GLN A 16 -6.74 18.61 31.29
N PRO A 17 -5.54 19.08 30.95
CA PRO A 17 -5.39 20.20 30.05
C PRO A 17 -5.98 19.84 28.69
N ALA A 18 -6.62 20.78 28.02
CA ALA A 18 -7.34 20.52 26.78
C ALA A 18 -7.23 21.69 25.80
N ILE A 19 -7.05 21.37 24.53
CA ILE A 19 -7.17 22.30 23.40
C ILE A 19 -8.66 22.43 23.05
N ASN A 20 -9.14 23.65 22.88
CA ASN A 20 -10.46 23.88 22.32
C ASN A 20 -10.45 23.50 20.85
N THR A 21 -11.46 22.72 20.46
CA THR A 21 -11.55 22.19 19.10
C THR A 21 -12.90 22.48 18.49
N GLU A 22 -12.92 22.58 17.18
CA GLU A 22 -14.13 22.66 16.39
C GLU A 22 -14.07 21.65 15.25
N LEU A 23 -15.22 21.11 14.85
CA LEU A 23 -15.31 20.21 13.72
C LEU A 23 -15.48 21.05 12.44
N ARG A 24 -14.47 21.07 11.57
CA ARG A 24 -14.56 21.72 10.24
C ARG A 24 -14.22 20.71 9.16
N ASN A 25 -15.06 20.63 8.13
CA ASN A 25 -14.92 19.67 7.02
C ASN A 25 -14.77 18.21 7.51
N GLY A 26 -15.39 17.88 8.65
CA GLY A 26 -15.33 16.54 9.25
C GLY A 26 -14.01 16.21 9.95
N VAL A 27 -13.14 17.19 10.20
CA VAL A 27 -11.87 17.02 10.94
C VAL A 27 -11.88 17.92 12.19
N LEU A 28 -11.37 17.41 13.32
CA LEU A 28 -11.16 18.21 14.53
C LEU A 28 -10.02 19.22 14.29
N ARG A 29 -10.36 20.51 14.19
CA ARG A 29 -9.42 21.63 14.09
C ARG A 29 -9.20 22.24 15.47
N ALA A 30 -7.95 22.58 15.77
CA ALA A 30 -7.65 23.39 16.95
C ALA A 30 -8.12 24.82 16.71
N ILE A 31 -8.69 25.46 17.74
CA ILE A 31 -8.98 26.89 17.67
C ILE A 31 -7.66 27.63 17.93
N VAL A 32 -7.03 28.07 16.85
CA VAL A 32 -5.75 28.77 16.84
C VAL A 32 -5.92 30.12 16.15
N LEU A 33 -5.26 31.14 16.68
CA LEU A 33 -5.27 32.50 16.15
C LEU A 33 -3.87 32.90 15.68
N HIS A 34 -3.83 33.61 14.55
CA HIS A 34 -2.67 34.38 14.11
C HIS A 34 -2.36 35.50 15.10
N ARG A 35 -1.18 36.11 14.98
CA ARG A 35 -0.83 37.31 15.78
C ARG A 35 -1.82 38.47 15.55
N SER A 36 -2.46 38.54 14.38
CA SER A 36 -3.52 39.52 14.08
C SER A 36 -4.84 39.25 14.84
N SER A 37 -4.92 38.15 15.60
CA SER A 37 -6.15 37.61 16.21
C SER A 37 -7.15 37.03 15.22
N ASP A 38 -6.81 36.95 13.93
CA ASP A 38 -7.60 36.21 12.95
C ASP A 38 -7.47 34.70 13.20
N PRO A 39 -8.54 33.91 12.97
CA PRO A 39 -8.47 32.46 13.12
C PRO A 39 -7.61 31.83 12.01
N VAL A 40 -6.81 30.82 12.38
CA VAL A 40 -6.13 29.96 11.41
C VAL A 40 -7.16 29.05 10.74
N THR A 41 -7.24 29.06 9.41
CA THR A 41 -8.19 28.26 8.63
C THR A 41 -7.51 27.59 7.43
N ASP A 42 -8.26 26.77 6.68
CA ASP A 42 -7.75 26.14 5.46
C ASP A 42 -7.45 27.21 4.37
N GLU A 43 -8.14 28.37 4.40
CA GLU A 43 -7.95 29.51 3.50
C GLU A 43 -6.91 30.51 4.00
N ILE A 44 -6.71 30.58 5.32
CA ILE A 44 -5.69 31.41 5.97
C ILE A 44 -4.84 30.48 6.85
N PRO A 45 -3.99 29.63 6.24
CA PRO A 45 -3.16 28.69 6.97
C PRO A 45 -2.03 29.38 7.74
N ALA A 46 -1.58 28.76 8.82
CA ALA A 46 -0.43 29.23 9.59
C ALA A 46 0.88 29.07 8.80
N GLN A 47 1.81 30.01 8.98
CA GLN A 47 3.10 29.98 8.28
C GLN A 47 4.19 29.35 9.15
N PRO A 48 5.11 28.51 8.61
CA PRO A 48 6.26 28.03 9.35
C PRO A 48 7.07 29.17 9.97
N GLY A 49 7.42 29.05 11.25
CA GLY A 49 8.08 30.11 12.02
C GLY A 49 7.15 31.19 12.60
N GLU A 50 5.84 31.14 12.34
CA GLU A 50 4.87 32.08 12.89
C GLU A 50 4.60 31.81 14.38
N THR A 51 4.43 32.88 15.17
CA THR A 51 3.90 32.78 16.54
C THR A 51 2.39 32.79 16.52
N LEU A 52 1.77 31.73 17.06
CA LEU A 52 0.34 31.50 17.08
C LEU A 52 -0.18 31.45 18.52
N THR A 53 -1.48 31.67 18.71
CA THR A 53 -2.16 31.53 20.01
C THR A 53 -3.19 30.41 19.93
N VAL A 54 -3.02 29.34 20.71
CA VAL A 54 -4.00 28.25 20.85
C VAL A 54 -4.95 28.52 22.02
N GLN A 55 -6.23 28.21 21.83
CA GLN A 55 -7.26 28.32 22.86
C GLN A 55 -7.57 26.95 23.48
N GLY A 56 -7.99 26.93 24.75
CA GLY A 56 -8.12 25.70 25.52
C GLY A 56 -8.37 25.93 27.01
N SER A 57 -7.91 24.99 27.83
CA SER A 57 -7.91 25.07 29.29
C SER A 57 -6.71 24.32 29.89
N GLY A 58 -6.24 24.79 31.04
CA GLY A 58 -5.16 24.15 31.80
C GLY A 58 -3.76 24.31 31.18
N PHE A 59 -3.50 25.41 30.48
CA PHE A 59 -2.18 25.61 29.84
C PHE A 59 -1.04 25.92 30.81
N THR A 60 -1.32 26.39 32.03
CA THR A 60 -0.28 26.66 33.03
C THR A 60 0.46 25.37 33.39
N GLY A 61 1.68 25.22 32.88
CA GLY A 61 2.52 24.03 33.08
C GLY A 61 2.27 22.89 32.08
N ALA A 62 1.41 23.07 31.09
CA ALA A 62 1.20 22.10 30.03
C ALA A 62 2.21 22.26 28.88
N GLN A 63 2.53 21.15 28.22
CA GLN A 63 3.45 21.10 27.08
C GLN A 63 2.64 20.87 25.80
N LEU A 64 2.71 21.79 24.83
CA LEU A 64 2.19 21.52 23.49
C LEU A 64 3.19 20.65 22.71
N LEU A 65 2.63 19.80 21.85
CA LEU A 65 3.37 19.04 20.86
C LEU A 65 2.86 19.41 19.48
N ILE A 66 3.78 19.70 18.56
CA ILE A 66 3.48 19.85 17.13
C ILE A 66 4.07 18.63 16.42
N ALA A 67 3.25 17.93 15.64
CA ALA A 67 3.66 16.69 14.99
C ALA A 67 4.24 15.64 15.98
N GLY A 68 3.74 15.61 17.21
CA GLY A 68 4.27 14.77 18.29
C GLY A 68 5.61 15.23 18.89
N SER A 69 6.18 16.35 18.43
CA SER A 69 7.42 16.93 18.99
C SER A 69 7.09 18.09 19.94
N PRO A 70 7.67 18.15 21.16
CA PRO A 70 7.47 19.28 22.06
C PRO A 70 7.88 20.62 21.41
N VAL A 71 7.08 21.67 21.64
CA VAL A 71 7.40 23.04 21.22
C VAL A 71 7.42 24.01 22.39
N ASP A 72 8.24 25.04 22.30
CA ASP A 72 8.25 26.09 23.31
C ASP A 72 6.86 26.74 23.41
N THR A 73 6.25 26.61 24.58
CA THR A 73 4.88 27.02 24.86
C THR A 73 4.89 28.04 26.00
N THR A 74 4.31 29.21 25.75
CA THR A 74 4.15 30.27 26.75
C THR A 74 2.67 30.42 27.06
N ALA A 75 2.23 29.93 28.24
CA ALA A 75 0.87 30.19 28.71
C ALA A 75 0.68 31.70 28.90
N VAL A 76 -0.34 32.26 28.24
CA VAL A 76 -0.75 33.66 28.44
C VAL A 76 -1.67 33.74 29.65
N ASP A 77 -2.57 32.77 29.76
CA ASP A 77 -3.43 32.48 30.92
C ASP A 77 -3.81 30.99 30.91
N ASP A 78 -4.72 30.58 31.80
CA ASP A 78 -5.19 29.19 31.85
C ASP A 78 -6.01 28.77 30.62
N ALA A 79 -6.50 29.73 29.82
CA ALA A 79 -7.36 29.48 28.65
C ALA A 79 -6.64 29.62 27.30
N THR A 80 -5.44 30.20 27.28
CA THR A 80 -4.69 30.49 26.06
C THR A 80 -3.18 30.31 26.24
N ALA A 81 -2.54 29.78 25.20
CA ALA A 81 -1.08 29.66 25.15
C ALA A 81 -0.54 30.10 23.79
N GLN A 82 0.63 30.73 23.80
CA GLN A 82 1.39 31.04 22.60
C GLN A 82 2.43 29.98 22.33
N PHE A 83 2.65 29.66 21.06
CA PHE A 83 3.73 28.82 20.60
C PHE A 83 4.25 29.32 19.26
N THR A 84 5.49 28.99 18.93
CA THR A 84 6.02 29.26 17.59
C THR A 84 5.97 27.99 16.77
N LEU A 85 5.34 28.07 15.60
CA LEU A 85 5.30 26.96 14.66
C LEU A 85 6.73 26.66 14.20
N PRO A 86 7.23 25.42 14.24
CA PRO A 86 8.60 25.11 13.84
C PRO A 86 8.91 25.61 12.42
N ALA A 87 10.13 26.12 12.18
CA ALA A 87 10.52 26.62 10.85
C ALA A 87 10.55 25.52 9.78
N ASN A 88 10.68 24.26 10.20
CA ASN A 88 10.60 23.06 9.37
C ASN A 88 9.22 22.38 9.45
N ALA A 89 8.20 23.07 10.00
CA ALA A 89 6.82 22.62 9.94
C ALA A 89 6.46 22.34 8.47
N GLY A 90 6.00 21.12 8.21
CA GLY A 90 5.75 20.60 6.87
C GLY A 90 4.33 20.05 6.73
N GLY A 91 3.64 20.44 5.65
CA GLY A 91 2.36 19.90 5.22
C GLY A 91 1.23 20.90 5.20
N SER A 92 0.12 20.50 4.57
CA SER A 92 -1.11 21.28 4.55
C SER A 92 -1.78 21.29 5.94
N PHE A 93 -1.49 20.27 6.77
CA PHE A 93 -2.04 20.12 8.11
C PHE A 93 -1.00 19.50 9.06
N LEU A 94 -0.88 20.06 10.26
CA LEU A 94 -0.08 19.51 11.34
C LEU A 94 -0.95 19.11 12.51
N GLU A 95 -0.54 18.07 13.23
CA GLU A 95 -1.10 17.79 14.55
C GLU A 95 -0.60 18.83 15.56
N ILE A 96 -1.52 19.37 16.35
CA ILE A 96 -1.25 20.05 17.61
C ILE A 96 -1.91 19.25 18.73
N ALA A 97 -1.11 18.85 19.71
CA ALA A 97 -1.55 18.10 20.88
C ALA A 97 -1.11 18.81 22.15
N ILE A 98 -1.83 18.55 23.24
CA ILE A 98 -1.41 18.95 24.59
C ILE A 98 -1.07 17.69 25.39
N ALA A 99 0.12 17.69 26.01
CA ALA A 99 0.62 16.54 26.76
C ALA A 99 -0.38 16.14 27.86
N GLY A 100 -0.84 14.89 27.82
CA GLY A 100 -1.82 14.37 28.79
C GLY A 100 -3.28 14.82 28.53
N GLY A 101 -3.55 15.49 27.39
CA GLY A 101 -4.88 15.90 26.97
C GLY A 101 -5.25 15.43 25.57
N ASN A 102 -5.94 16.28 24.80
CA ASN A 102 -6.41 15.99 23.45
C ASN A 102 -5.45 16.49 22.34
N ALA A 103 -5.73 16.03 21.12
CA ALA A 103 -5.04 16.46 19.90
C ALA A 103 -6.06 16.94 18.86
N ALA A 104 -5.60 17.82 17.98
CA ALA A 104 -6.37 18.36 16.88
C ALA A 104 -5.43 18.70 15.71
N SER A 105 -6.01 19.05 14.57
CA SER A 105 -5.25 19.48 13.39
C SER A 105 -5.19 21.01 13.26
N LEU A 106 -4.09 21.49 12.68
CA LEU A 106 -3.76 22.89 12.44
C LEU A 106 -3.38 23.05 10.96
N PRO A 107 -4.11 23.84 10.16
CA PRO A 107 -3.71 24.16 8.78
C PRO A 107 -2.39 24.92 8.72
N VAL A 108 -1.49 24.49 7.84
CA VAL A 108 -0.15 25.08 7.68
C VAL A 108 0.18 25.25 6.20
N ASP A 109 0.83 26.36 5.85
CA ASP A 109 1.31 26.65 4.51
C ASP A 109 2.79 26.32 4.40
N ALA A 110 3.08 25.04 4.16
CA ALA A 110 4.46 24.56 4.07
C ALA A 110 4.74 23.83 2.75
N VAL A 111 5.97 23.97 2.26
CA VAL A 111 6.43 23.50 0.96
C VAL A 111 6.46 21.97 0.83
N THR A 112 6.49 21.23 1.94
CA THR A 112 6.58 19.75 1.95
C THR A 112 5.61 19.13 2.94
N ASP A 113 4.75 18.22 2.48
CA ASP A 113 3.83 17.46 3.35
C ASP A 113 4.50 16.28 4.04
N ALA A 114 5.12 16.55 5.19
CA ALA A 114 5.76 15.53 6.02
C ALA A 114 4.73 14.64 6.74
N ILE A 115 3.55 15.17 7.05
CA ILE A 115 2.44 14.44 7.72
C ILE A 115 1.25 14.32 6.78
N GLN A 116 1.21 13.20 6.07
CA GLN A 116 0.14 12.93 5.11
C GLN A 116 -1.21 12.59 5.77
N LEU A 117 -1.23 12.15 7.02
CA LEU A 117 -2.45 11.95 7.84
C LEU A 117 -2.12 12.32 9.29
N THR A 118 -2.81 13.27 9.89
CA THR A 118 -2.62 13.63 11.31
C THR A 118 -3.33 12.62 12.22
N ALA A 119 -2.87 12.44 13.45
CA ALA A 119 -3.54 11.53 14.38
C ALA A 119 -4.98 11.96 14.68
N ALA A 120 -5.26 13.27 14.69
CA ALA A 120 -6.61 13.80 14.83
C ALA A 120 -7.52 13.40 13.66
N GLU A 121 -7.06 13.52 12.41
CA GLU A 121 -7.78 13.04 11.23
C GLU A 121 -8.03 11.53 11.31
N VAL A 122 -7.01 10.75 11.70
CA VAL A 122 -7.10 9.30 11.87
C VAL A 122 -8.13 8.94 12.95
N GLN A 123 -8.15 9.65 14.07
CA GLN A 123 -9.12 9.46 15.14
C GLN A 123 -10.55 9.73 14.65
N THR A 124 -10.76 10.88 14.01
CA THR A 124 -12.08 11.27 13.52
C THR A 124 -12.59 10.29 12.46
N LEU A 125 -11.73 9.87 11.54
CA LEU A 125 -12.06 8.89 10.50
C LEU A 125 -12.49 7.54 11.11
N ALA A 126 -11.75 7.01 12.09
CA ALA A 126 -12.07 5.74 12.75
C ALA A 126 -13.40 5.80 13.53
N LEU A 127 -13.58 6.85 14.34
CA LEU A 127 -14.82 7.04 15.12
C LEU A 127 -16.03 7.27 14.20
N LYS A 128 -15.82 7.95 13.07
CA LYS A 128 -16.88 8.17 12.08
C LYS A 128 -17.31 6.85 11.44
N ALA A 129 -16.38 6.00 11.01
CA ALA A 129 -16.68 4.67 10.49
C ALA A 129 -17.47 3.83 11.50
N ALA A 130 -17.05 3.84 12.77
CA ALA A 130 -17.71 3.10 13.85
C ALA A 130 -19.13 3.58 14.18
N ALA A 131 -19.44 4.85 13.92
CA ALA A 131 -20.77 5.42 14.10
C ALA A 131 -21.72 5.14 12.91
N LEU A 132 -21.18 4.88 11.72
CA LEU A 132 -21.96 4.68 10.49
C LEU A 132 -22.58 3.29 10.38
N ALA A 133 -22.07 2.31 11.13
CA ALA A 133 -22.51 0.93 11.04
C ALA A 133 -22.63 0.26 12.41
N ASP A 134 -23.76 -0.40 12.66
CA ASP A 134 -23.94 -1.29 13.79
C ASP A 134 -23.54 -2.73 13.43
N GLY A 135 -22.88 -3.40 14.36
CA GLY A 135 -22.28 -4.70 14.18
C GLY A 135 -21.35 -5.02 15.34
N PRO A 136 -21.55 -6.12 16.07
CA PRO A 136 -20.81 -6.37 17.32
C PRO A 136 -19.32 -6.64 17.08
N ARG A 137 -18.96 -7.20 15.91
CA ARG A 137 -17.59 -7.54 15.53
C ARG A 137 -16.88 -6.46 14.69
N PHE A 138 -17.44 -5.25 14.62
CA PHE A 138 -16.85 -4.16 13.84
C PHE A 138 -15.39 -3.89 14.22
N ALA A 139 -14.52 -3.82 13.22
CA ALA A 139 -13.14 -3.38 13.31
C ALA A 139 -12.82 -2.43 12.14
N VAL A 140 -12.04 -1.40 12.42
CA VAL A 140 -11.51 -0.47 11.41
C VAL A 140 -10.01 -0.27 11.63
N VAL A 141 -9.27 -0.31 10.54
CA VAL A 141 -7.83 -0.05 10.50
C VAL A 141 -7.57 1.06 9.49
N ILE A 142 -6.70 2.00 9.86
CA ILE A 142 -6.23 3.07 8.97
C ILE A 142 -4.72 2.95 8.85
N VAL A 143 -4.23 3.08 7.62
CA VAL A 143 -2.80 3.03 7.30
C VAL A 143 -2.37 4.26 6.52
N ASP A 144 -1.10 4.65 6.63
CA ASP A 144 -0.48 5.64 5.74
C ASP A 144 -0.27 5.08 4.32
N ARG A 145 0.23 5.92 3.41
CA ARG A 145 0.50 5.54 2.02
C ARG A 145 1.43 4.32 1.90
N ALA A 146 2.38 4.15 2.81
CA ALA A 146 3.32 3.03 2.82
C ALA A 146 2.77 1.76 3.52
N GLY A 147 1.55 1.82 4.08
CA GLY A 147 0.91 0.70 4.77
C GLY A 147 1.27 0.58 6.25
N ARG A 148 1.87 1.62 6.86
CA ARG A 148 2.12 1.65 8.30
C ARG A 148 0.79 1.88 9.03
N VAL A 149 0.55 1.08 10.07
CA VAL A 149 -0.68 1.16 10.87
C VAL A 149 -0.70 2.45 11.68
N LEU A 150 -1.72 3.28 11.44
CA LEU A 150 -1.93 4.54 12.15
C LEU A 150 -2.91 4.40 13.31
N THR A 151 -3.91 3.52 13.16
CA THR A 151 -4.80 3.14 14.26
C THR A 151 -5.42 1.78 14.03
N VAL A 152 -5.80 1.14 15.14
CA VAL A 152 -6.69 -0.01 15.16
C VAL A 152 -7.81 0.33 16.15
N TYR A 153 -9.03 0.41 15.66
CA TYR A 153 -10.23 0.57 16.47
C TYR A 153 -11.12 -0.66 16.29
N ARG A 154 -11.65 -1.20 17.39
CA ARG A 154 -12.57 -2.33 17.32
C ARG A 154 -13.63 -2.28 18.41
N ARG A 155 -14.71 -3.02 18.19
CA ARG A 155 -15.70 -3.33 19.21
C ARG A 155 -15.31 -4.58 20.01
N PRO A 156 -15.85 -4.76 21.24
CA PRO A 156 -15.37 -5.79 22.16
C PRO A 156 -15.37 -7.22 21.62
N THR A 157 -16.29 -7.57 20.71
CA THR A 157 -16.41 -8.93 20.19
C THR A 157 -15.71 -9.15 18.84
N ALA A 158 -15.10 -8.11 18.26
CA ALA A 158 -14.25 -8.27 17.09
C ALA A 158 -13.01 -9.12 17.44
N THR A 159 -12.72 -10.12 16.61
CA THR A 159 -11.60 -11.03 16.80
C THR A 159 -10.38 -10.57 16.00
N SER A 160 -9.21 -11.17 16.25
CA SER A 160 -8.01 -10.90 15.45
C SER A 160 -8.20 -11.16 13.95
N ALA A 161 -9.16 -12.01 13.56
CA ALA A 161 -9.45 -12.26 12.15
C ALA A 161 -10.12 -11.05 11.47
N GLU A 162 -11.07 -10.38 12.14
CA GLU A 162 -11.66 -9.14 11.61
C GLU A 162 -10.63 -8.02 11.55
N ILE A 163 -9.77 -7.89 12.57
CA ILE A 163 -8.74 -6.84 12.59
C ILE A 163 -7.71 -7.08 11.46
N GLU A 164 -7.27 -8.31 11.24
CA GLU A 164 -6.33 -8.64 10.16
C GLU A 164 -6.95 -8.47 8.77
N LYS A 165 -8.24 -8.81 8.61
CA LYS A 165 -9.00 -8.51 7.39
C LYS A 165 -9.08 -6.99 7.15
N ALA A 166 -9.42 -6.21 8.18
CA ALA A 166 -9.47 -4.75 8.09
C ALA A 166 -8.10 -4.15 7.75
N LEU A 167 -7.00 -4.63 8.34
CA LEU A 167 -5.64 -4.20 7.97
C LEU A 167 -5.35 -4.47 6.49
N SER A 168 -5.69 -5.65 6.01
CA SER A 168 -5.42 -6.05 4.62
C SER A 168 -6.26 -5.27 3.62
N LEU A 169 -7.50 -4.94 3.99
CA LEU A 169 -8.36 -4.04 3.21
C LEU A 169 -7.83 -2.61 3.19
N ALA A 170 -7.35 -2.10 4.33
CA ALA A 170 -6.73 -0.78 4.44
C ALA A 170 -5.49 -0.67 3.56
N ARG A 171 -4.65 -1.71 3.56
CA ARG A 171 -3.49 -1.83 2.67
C ARG A 171 -3.90 -1.89 1.20
N THR A 172 -4.94 -2.65 0.83
CA THR A 172 -5.44 -2.63 -0.55
C THR A 172 -5.85 -1.22 -0.98
N GLY A 173 -6.60 -0.49 -0.15
CA GLY A 173 -6.95 0.90 -0.42
C GLY A 173 -5.71 1.77 -0.58
N ALA A 174 -4.74 1.64 0.32
CA ALA A 174 -3.52 2.44 0.31
C ALA A 174 -2.57 2.11 -0.84
N PHE A 175 -2.55 0.88 -1.37
CA PHE A 175 -1.46 0.41 -2.24
C PHE A 175 -1.72 0.54 -3.74
N PHE A 176 -2.93 0.23 -4.18
CA PHE A 176 -3.23 0.06 -5.61
C PHE A 176 -3.58 1.37 -6.31
N SER A 177 -4.10 2.34 -5.57
CA SER A 177 -4.41 3.65 -6.14
C SER A 177 -3.15 4.44 -6.50
N ASN A 178 -3.31 5.31 -7.50
CA ASN A 178 -2.33 6.31 -7.92
C ASN A 178 -2.98 7.68 -7.93
N LYS A 179 -2.19 8.73 -8.18
CA LYS A 179 -2.69 10.11 -8.19
C LYS A 179 -3.86 10.27 -9.16
N GLY A 180 -4.99 10.73 -8.65
CA GLY A 180 -6.21 10.98 -9.41
C GLY A 180 -6.95 9.74 -9.91
N THR A 181 -6.49 8.51 -9.60
CA THR A 181 -7.16 7.28 -10.04
C THR A 181 -7.35 6.30 -8.88
N PRO A 182 -8.57 6.20 -8.32
CA PRO A 182 -8.87 5.28 -7.22
C PRO A 182 -9.00 3.85 -7.75
N LEU A 183 -8.30 2.92 -7.11
CA LEU A 183 -8.53 1.48 -7.22
C LEU A 183 -8.84 0.95 -5.81
N THR A 184 -10.10 0.56 -5.59
CA THR A 184 -10.56 0.04 -4.30
C THR A 184 -10.29 -1.46 -4.20
N SER A 185 -10.52 -2.05 -3.03
CA SER A 185 -10.41 -3.51 -2.88
C SER A 185 -11.39 -4.29 -3.76
N ARG A 186 -12.55 -3.71 -4.09
CA ARG A 186 -13.49 -4.23 -5.09
C ARG A 186 -12.92 -4.15 -6.51
N THR A 187 -12.27 -3.04 -6.86
CA THR A 187 -11.59 -2.90 -8.14
C THR A 187 -10.53 -3.97 -8.32
N VAL A 188 -9.65 -4.14 -7.32
CA VAL A 188 -8.57 -5.14 -7.35
C VAL A 188 -9.14 -6.55 -7.43
N ARG A 189 -10.22 -6.85 -6.70
CA ARG A 189 -10.94 -8.14 -6.82
C ARG A 189 -11.29 -8.48 -8.24
N SER A 190 -11.85 -7.53 -8.99
CA SER A 190 -12.32 -7.81 -10.36
C SER A 190 -11.18 -8.36 -11.23
N ILE A 191 -9.96 -7.84 -11.07
CA ILE A 191 -8.80 -8.20 -11.89
C ILE A 191 -7.89 -9.28 -11.26
N SER A 192 -8.22 -9.84 -10.10
CA SER A 192 -7.46 -10.94 -9.47
C SER A 192 -8.11 -12.32 -9.59
N ARG A 193 -9.36 -12.39 -10.09
CA ARG A 193 -10.11 -13.65 -10.16
C ARG A 193 -9.54 -14.65 -11.16
N VAL A 194 -9.96 -15.91 -11.00
CA VAL A 194 -9.72 -17.01 -11.96
C VAL A 194 -10.37 -16.80 -13.34
N ASN A 195 -11.22 -15.77 -13.49
CA ASN A 195 -11.95 -15.45 -14.70
C ASN A 195 -12.28 -13.94 -14.70
N PHE A 196 -11.94 -13.22 -15.78
CA PHE A 196 -12.17 -11.78 -15.93
C PHE A 196 -12.75 -11.39 -17.30
N PRO A 197 -13.82 -10.57 -17.33
CA PRO A 197 -14.71 -10.27 -16.21
C PRO A 197 -15.41 -11.51 -15.65
N GLU A 198 -15.62 -11.49 -14.33
CA GLU A 198 -16.30 -12.56 -13.60
C GLU A 198 -17.73 -12.77 -14.15
N GLY A 199 -18.12 -14.04 -14.30
CA GLY A 199 -19.47 -14.42 -14.75
C GLY A 199 -19.62 -14.61 -16.26
N ILE A 200 -18.58 -14.32 -17.06
CA ILE A 200 -18.59 -14.62 -18.50
C ILE A 200 -17.82 -15.93 -18.77
N PRO A 201 -18.48 -16.95 -19.38
CA PRO A 201 -17.83 -18.20 -19.75
C PRO A 201 -16.62 -18.04 -20.67
N ASN A 202 -15.63 -18.91 -20.45
CA ASN A 202 -14.44 -19.03 -21.31
C ASN A 202 -13.62 -17.73 -21.45
N LEU A 203 -13.54 -16.95 -20.38
CA LEU A 203 -12.61 -15.83 -20.28
C LEU A 203 -11.40 -16.18 -19.42
N PRO A 204 -10.21 -15.63 -19.75
CA PRO A 204 -8.98 -15.89 -19.03
C PRO A 204 -9.06 -15.40 -17.58
N ALA A 205 -8.10 -15.81 -16.76
CA ALA A 205 -7.93 -15.24 -15.43
C ALA A 205 -7.62 -13.73 -15.53
N GLY A 206 -7.97 -13.00 -14.46
CA GLY A 206 -7.65 -11.59 -14.34
C GLY A 206 -6.16 -11.33 -14.36
N ALA A 207 -5.79 -10.11 -14.77
CA ALA A 207 -4.40 -9.69 -14.95
C ALA A 207 -3.53 -9.91 -13.70
N LEU A 208 -4.11 -9.79 -12.51
CA LEU A 208 -3.45 -9.91 -11.22
C LEU A 208 -3.78 -11.22 -10.49
N PHE A 209 -4.03 -12.31 -11.21
CA PHE A 209 -4.22 -13.63 -10.60
C PHE A 209 -3.09 -13.96 -9.61
N GLY A 210 -3.47 -14.26 -8.36
CA GLY A 210 -2.53 -14.58 -7.28
C GLY A 210 -1.94 -13.38 -6.53
N ILE A 211 -2.44 -12.17 -6.76
CA ILE A 211 -1.99 -10.95 -6.05
C ILE A 211 -2.16 -11.05 -4.53
N GLU A 212 -3.14 -11.83 -4.06
CA GLU A 212 -3.40 -12.09 -2.64
C GLU A 212 -2.24 -12.81 -1.93
N ASN A 213 -1.29 -13.39 -2.67
CA ASN A 213 -0.10 -14.03 -2.11
C ASN A 213 1.06 -13.05 -1.86
N THR A 214 0.91 -11.79 -2.25
CA THR A 214 1.96 -10.76 -2.16
C THR A 214 1.78 -9.87 -0.93
N ASN A 215 2.80 -9.07 -0.58
CA ASN A 215 2.73 -8.10 0.52
C ASN A 215 2.46 -8.74 1.89
N ARG A 216 2.86 -10.00 2.09
CA ARG A 216 2.57 -10.79 3.31
C ARG A 216 3.59 -10.60 4.43
N GLY A 217 4.48 -9.61 4.30
CA GLY A 217 5.43 -9.23 5.35
C GLY A 217 6.74 -10.03 5.33
N CYS A 218 7.18 -10.46 4.16
CA CYS A 218 8.49 -11.11 3.98
C CYS A 218 9.63 -10.18 4.41
N ASP A 219 10.69 -10.75 4.98
CA ASP A 219 11.94 -10.03 5.12
C ASP A 219 12.65 -10.02 3.77
N PHE A 220 12.81 -8.84 3.18
CA PHE A 220 13.49 -8.73 1.90
C PHE A 220 15.01 -8.78 2.03
N ASN A 221 15.58 -8.78 3.23
CA ASN A 221 17.03 -8.80 3.42
C ASN A 221 17.74 -7.70 2.61
N VAL A 222 17.19 -6.48 2.68
CA VAL A 222 17.73 -5.30 1.99
C VAL A 222 18.08 -4.21 2.98
N THR A 223 19.14 -3.45 2.67
CA THR A 223 19.45 -2.20 3.37
C THR A 223 18.92 -1.03 2.56
N TYR A 224 17.90 -0.36 3.07
CA TYR A 224 17.34 0.83 2.44
C TYR A 224 18.26 2.04 2.63
N LEU A 225 18.22 2.96 1.67
CA LEU A 225 18.81 4.28 1.83
C LEU A 225 18.14 5.07 2.98
N PRO A 226 18.85 6.04 3.60
CA PRO A 226 18.27 6.89 4.63
C PRO A 226 16.95 7.52 4.16
N ASN A 227 15.91 7.45 5.00
CA ASN A 227 14.55 7.95 4.74
C ASN A 227 13.81 7.27 3.55
N GLN A 228 14.32 6.15 3.04
CA GLN A 228 13.71 5.41 1.93
C GLN A 228 13.19 4.02 2.36
N SER A 229 12.85 3.86 3.64
CA SER A 229 12.43 2.57 4.17
C SER A 229 11.03 2.18 3.68
N TYR A 230 10.90 0.94 3.25
CA TYR A 230 9.62 0.29 3.00
C TYR A 230 9.33 -0.69 4.16
N PRO A 231 8.22 -0.52 4.90
CA PRO A 231 7.93 -1.36 6.05
C PRO A 231 7.60 -2.79 5.62
N ALA A 232 8.10 -3.77 6.38
CA ALA A 232 7.63 -5.14 6.25
C ALA A 232 6.14 -5.19 6.64
N GLN A 233 5.30 -5.63 5.70
CA GLN A 233 3.85 -5.66 5.84
C GLN A 233 3.39 -6.83 6.73
N LYS A 234 3.82 -6.83 7.99
CA LYS A 234 3.48 -7.85 9.00
C LYS A 234 2.01 -7.77 9.42
N ASN A 235 1.54 -8.81 10.10
CA ASN A 235 0.22 -8.80 10.75
C ASN A 235 0.11 -7.68 11.79
N VAL A 236 -1.10 -7.40 12.27
CA VAL A 236 -1.36 -6.30 13.24
C VAL A 236 -0.50 -6.43 14.51
N ALA A 237 -0.25 -7.67 14.97
CA ALA A 237 0.58 -7.94 16.14
C ALA A 237 2.08 -7.67 15.90
N GLY A 238 2.52 -7.52 14.65
CA GLY A 238 3.93 -7.33 14.27
C GLY A 238 4.79 -8.59 14.42
N THR A 239 4.19 -9.75 14.72
CA THR A 239 4.90 -10.99 15.08
C THR A 239 5.00 -12.01 13.95
N GLY A 240 4.22 -11.85 12.88
CA GLY A 240 4.19 -12.84 11.80
C GLY A 240 3.68 -12.30 10.46
N TYR A 241 3.47 -13.22 9.54
CA TYR A 241 2.96 -12.91 8.20
C TYR A 241 1.55 -12.34 8.26
N SER A 242 1.30 -11.36 7.40
CA SER A 242 -0.01 -10.79 7.18
C SER A 242 -0.79 -11.59 6.13
N LEU A 243 -2.10 -11.35 6.05
CA LEU A 243 -2.84 -11.62 4.81
C LEU A 243 -2.38 -10.69 3.67
N GLY A 244 -1.68 -9.59 3.99
CA GLY A 244 -1.05 -8.67 3.06
C GLY A 244 -2.06 -7.68 2.49
N ILE A 245 -2.74 -8.09 1.43
CA ILE A 245 -3.82 -7.34 0.79
C ILE A 245 -5.07 -8.21 0.73
N ALA A 246 -6.25 -7.58 0.73
CA ALA A 246 -7.52 -8.26 0.56
C ALA A 246 -8.27 -7.77 -0.67
N THR A 247 -8.83 -8.71 -1.43
CA THR A 247 -9.59 -8.49 -2.66
C THR A 247 -11.08 -8.78 -2.45
N VAL A 248 -11.64 -8.18 -1.39
CA VAL A 248 -13.07 -8.18 -1.09
C VAL A 248 -13.51 -6.75 -0.77
N PRO A 249 -14.80 -6.38 -0.90
CA PRO A 249 -15.26 -5.05 -0.50
C PRO A 249 -14.93 -4.73 0.97
N GLY A 250 -14.71 -3.45 1.28
CA GLY A 250 -14.36 -2.98 2.63
C GLY A 250 -13.07 -2.15 2.74
N GLY A 251 -12.28 -2.07 1.66
CA GLY A 251 -11.06 -1.27 1.59
C GLY A 251 -11.20 -0.07 0.65
N PHE A 252 -10.86 1.12 1.14
CA PHE A 252 -11.00 2.37 0.39
C PHE A 252 -9.73 3.24 0.47
N PRO A 253 -9.25 3.81 -0.66
CA PRO A 253 -8.13 4.75 -0.66
C PRO A 253 -8.53 6.10 -0.04
N LEU A 254 -7.63 6.67 0.77
CA LEU A 254 -7.81 8.01 1.33
C LEU A 254 -7.14 9.04 0.42
N PHE A 255 -7.95 9.88 -0.21
CA PHE A 255 -7.50 10.93 -1.11
C PHE A 255 -7.61 12.30 -0.43
N ARG A 256 -6.52 13.05 -0.42
CA ARG A 256 -6.51 14.46 -0.03
C ARG A 256 -6.61 15.33 -1.28
N ASN A 257 -7.30 16.46 -1.15
CA ASN A 257 -7.49 17.44 -2.22
C ASN A 257 -8.04 16.81 -3.52
N GLY A 258 -8.81 15.73 -3.41
CA GLY A 258 -9.44 15.05 -4.54
C GLY A 258 -8.52 14.22 -5.43
N SER A 259 -7.20 14.23 -5.25
CA SER A 259 -6.27 13.54 -6.19
C SER A 259 -5.05 12.89 -5.56
N ASP A 260 -4.59 13.35 -4.39
CA ASP A 260 -3.39 12.80 -3.75
C ASP A 260 -3.76 11.65 -2.82
N VAL A 261 -3.38 10.42 -3.18
CA VAL A 261 -3.58 9.26 -2.31
C VAL A 261 -2.54 9.25 -1.18
N ILE A 262 -3.02 9.31 0.05
CA ILE A 262 -2.21 9.51 1.27
C ILE A 262 -2.31 8.35 2.27
N GLY A 263 -3.19 7.39 2.01
CA GLY A 263 -3.38 6.23 2.89
C GLY A 263 -4.56 5.38 2.47
N GLY A 264 -5.03 4.53 3.40
CA GLY A 264 -6.17 3.66 3.18
C GLY A 264 -6.91 3.37 4.47
N ILE A 265 -8.22 3.17 4.34
CA ILE A 265 -9.10 2.69 5.40
C ILE A 265 -9.62 1.31 5.04
N GLY A 266 -9.66 0.42 6.01
CA GLY A 266 -10.27 -0.91 5.88
C GLY A 266 -11.22 -1.16 7.04
N VAL A 267 -12.44 -1.61 6.71
CA VAL A 267 -13.46 -2.00 7.68
C VAL A 267 -13.76 -3.49 7.52
N ALA A 268 -14.01 -4.16 8.64
CA ALA A 268 -14.43 -5.56 8.66
C ALA A 268 -15.39 -5.86 9.82
N GLY A 269 -16.13 -6.96 9.69
CA GLY A 269 -16.87 -7.56 10.80
C GLY A 269 -18.36 -7.19 10.88
N LEU A 270 -18.88 -6.51 9.86
CA LEU A 270 -20.33 -6.32 9.66
C LEU A 270 -20.97 -7.57 9.04
N ASP A 271 -22.27 -7.50 8.74
CA ASP A 271 -23.04 -8.64 8.23
C ASP A 271 -22.64 -9.02 6.78
N SER A 272 -22.08 -8.07 6.02
CA SER A 272 -21.54 -8.32 4.68
C SER A 272 -20.37 -7.39 4.33
N ASP A 273 -19.55 -7.82 3.37
CA ASP A 273 -18.44 -7.01 2.83
C ASP A 273 -18.95 -5.70 2.20
N ASP A 274 -20.16 -5.68 1.64
CA ASP A 274 -20.74 -4.47 1.04
C ASP A 274 -21.12 -3.43 2.11
N GLN A 275 -21.46 -3.88 3.32
CA GLN A 275 -21.64 -2.99 4.48
C GLN A 275 -20.30 -2.51 5.05
N ASP A 276 -19.27 -3.38 5.05
CA ASP A 276 -17.90 -2.98 5.37
C ASP A 276 -17.44 -1.84 4.43
N GLU A 277 -17.70 -1.98 3.12
CA GLU A 277 -17.40 -0.97 2.11
C GLU A 277 -18.19 0.32 2.34
N PHE A 278 -19.49 0.22 2.68
CA PHE A 278 -20.30 1.39 3.01
C PHE A 278 -19.72 2.22 4.15
N ALA A 279 -19.32 1.57 5.25
CA ALA A 279 -18.74 2.26 6.40
C ALA A 279 -17.39 2.92 6.04
N ALA A 280 -16.53 2.22 5.29
CA ALA A 280 -15.23 2.74 4.86
C ALA A 280 -15.36 3.96 3.93
N VAL A 281 -16.17 3.83 2.86
CA VAL A 281 -16.38 4.89 1.85
C VAL A 281 -17.05 6.09 2.49
N THR A 282 -18.13 5.88 3.24
CA THR A 282 -18.92 6.98 3.81
C THR A 282 -18.13 7.74 4.87
N ALA A 283 -17.31 7.04 5.68
CA ALA A 283 -16.44 7.70 6.64
C ALA A 283 -15.38 8.57 5.94
N ALA A 284 -14.70 8.03 4.91
CA ALA A 284 -13.70 8.76 4.14
C ALA A 284 -14.31 10.02 3.50
N VAL A 285 -15.45 9.90 2.81
CA VAL A 285 -16.14 11.04 2.19
C VAL A 285 -16.57 12.08 3.21
N GLN A 286 -17.18 11.69 4.33
CA GLN A 286 -17.68 12.62 5.35
C GLN A 286 -16.57 13.29 6.19
N THR A 287 -15.33 12.83 6.06
CA THR A 287 -14.15 13.41 6.72
C THR A 287 -13.19 14.09 5.73
N GLY A 288 -13.62 14.29 4.48
CA GLY A 288 -12.85 15.03 3.46
C GLY A 288 -11.79 14.21 2.72
N PHE A 289 -11.74 12.89 2.92
CA PHE A 289 -10.79 11.98 2.25
C PHE A 289 -11.37 11.29 1.02
N SER A 290 -11.95 12.07 0.12
CA SER A 290 -12.56 11.59 -1.12
C SER A 290 -11.75 11.96 -2.36
N PHE A 291 -11.85 11.16 -3.43
CA PHE A 291 -11.37 11.56 -4.75
C PHE A 291 -12.39 12.45 -5.47
N GLY A 292 -11.91 13.36 -6.31
CA GLY A 292 -12.75 14.19 -7.17
C GLY A 292 -13.34 13.43 -8.36
N PRO A 293 -14.16 14.06 -9.21
CA PRO A 293 -14.64 13.44 -10.44
C PRO A 293 -13.49 12.88 -11.27
N LEU A 294 -13.63 11.62 -11.72
CA LEU A 294 -12.59 10.99 -12.51
C LEU A 294 -12.42 11.72 -13.85
N PRO A 295 -11.18 12.04 -14.27
CA PRO A 295 -10.92 12.59 -15.60
C PRO A 295 -11.39 11.63 -16.71
N ASP A 296 -11.59 12.15 -17.92
CA ASP A 296 -11.96 11.35 -19.10
C ASP A 296 -11.06 10.10 -19.22
N PRO A 297 -11.65 8.89 -19.31
CA PRO A 297 -13.03 8.56 -19.71
C PRO A 297 -14.00 8.36 -18.53
N GLY A 298 -13.65 8.83 -17.34
CA GLY A 298 -14.48 8.73 -16.14
C GLY A 298 -14.46 7.36 -15.46
N ALA A 299 -13.59 6.44 -15.92
CA ALA A 299 -13.35 5.13 -15.30
C ALA A 299 -12.06 4.49 -15.84
N VAL A 300 -11.55 3.51 -15.12
CA VAL A 300 -10.49 2.62 -15.62
C VAL A 300 -11.09 1.46 -16.41
N TYR A 301 -10.49 1.13 -17.54
CA TYR A 301 -10.87 0.01 -18.39
C TYR A 301 -9.71 -0.96 -18.57
N ILE A 302 -9.96 -2.25 -18.34
CA ILE A 302 -9.00 -3.33 -18.60
C ILE A 302 -9.66 -4.32 -19.56
N ASP A 303 -8.96 -4.68 -20.63
CA ASP A 303 -9.47 -5.54 -21.71
C ASP A 303 -10.84 -5.10 -22.27
N GLY A 304 -11.11 -3.79 -22.25
CA GLY A 304 -12.39 -3.21 -22.71
C GLY A 304 -13.52 -3.21 -21.67
N PHE A 305 -13.29 -3.75 -20.47
CA PHE A 305 -14.28 -3.79 -19.40
C PHE A 305 -14.03 -2.68 -18.39
N ARG A 306 -15.10 -1.93 -18.06
CA ARG A 306 -15.09 -0.91 -17.01
C ARG A 306 -14.86 -1.59 -15.67
N LEU A 307 -13.86 -1.15 -14.92
CA LEU A 307 -13.64 -1.66 -13.58
C LEU A 307 -14.69 -1.11 -12.60
N PRO A 308 -15.19 -1.92 -11.66
CA PRO A 308 -16.06 -1.43 -10.59
C PRO A 308 -15.24 -0.57 -9.62
N GLU A 309 -15.76 0.59 -9.24
CA GLU A 309 -15.12 1.48 -8.26
C GLU A 309 -15.64 1.19 -6.85
N ILE A 310 -16.94 1.40 -6.61
CA ILE A 310 -17.63 1.15 -5.34
C ILE A 310 -19.04 0.62 -5.62
N ALA A 311 -19.58 -0.21 -4.73
CA ALA A 311 -20.99 -0.63 -4.74
C ALA A 311 -21.48 -0.90 -3.30
N PRO A 312 -21.48 0.12 -2.43
CA PRO A 312 -21.73 -0.05 -1.00
C PRO A 312 -23.19 -0.38 -0.73
N ALA A 313 -23.45 -1.23 0.27
CA ALA A 313 -24.80 -1.52 0.74
C ALA A 313 -25.08 -0.73 2.02
N PRO A 314 -26.22 -0.02 2.13
CA PRO A 314 -26.59 0.66 3.36
C PRO A 314 -26.61 -0.29 4.55
N THR A 315 -26.30 0.24 5.73
CA THR A 315 -26.33 -0.49 7.00
C THR A 315 -27.05 0.33 8.06
N THR A 316 -27.37 -0.31 9.18
CA THR A 316 -27.99 0.33 10.34
C THR A 316 -26.97 1.22 11.03
N GLN A 317 -27.31 2.47 11.28
CA GLN A 317 -26.44 3.39 12.02
C GLN A 317 -26.30 2.95 13.48
N ALA A 318 -25.10 3.04 14.03
CA ALA A 318 -24.88 2.73 15.44
C ALA A 318 -25.36 3.86 16.36
N SER A 319 -25.89 3.50 17.54
CA SER A 319 -26.28 4.48 18.57
C SER A 319 -25.08 5.19 19.20
N THR A 320 -23.95 4.48 19.31
CA THR A 320 -22.64 5.01 19.71
C THR A 320 -21.54 4.23 18.97
N PRO A 321 -20.31 4.75 18.87
CA PRO A 321 -19.19 4.00 18.28
C PRO A 321 -18.92 2.63 18.95
N GLY A 322 -19.18 2.51 20.26
CA GLY A 322 -19.27 1.24 20.99
C GLY A 322 -17.99 0.40 21.12
N GLY A 323 -16.81 1.01 20.94
CA GLY A 323 -15.52 0.30 20.88
C GLY A 323 -14.36 1.11 21.45
N ALA A 324 -13.14 0.62 21.22
CA ALA A 324 -11.90 1.21 21.74
C ALA A 324 -10.76 1.11 20.72
N PHE A 325 -9.75 1.96 20.93
CA PHE A 325 -8.50 1.92 20.18
C PHE A 325 -7.55 0.89 20.81
N ASP A 326 -7.27 -0.20 20.10
CA ASP A 326 -6.17 -1.11 20.45
C ASP A 326 -4.81 -0.48 20.11
N ILE A 327 -4.76 0.29 19.01
CA ILE A 327 -3.64 1.16 18.66
C ILE A 327 -4.18 2.59 18.58
N ALA A 328 -3.74 3.44 19.49
CA ALA A 328 -4.09 4.86 19.51
C ALA A 328 -3.73 5.53 18.17
N PRO A 329 -4.52 6.49 17.68
CA PRO A 329 -4.25 7.23 16.45
C PRO A 329 -2.85 7.85 16.41
N ARG A 330 -2.23 7.87 15.24
CA ARG A 330 -0.86 8.41 15.02
C ARG A 330 -0.78 9.17 13.70
N ASN A 331 0.23 10.03 13.61
CA ASN A 331 0.60 10.69 12.37
C ASN A 331 1.14 9.67 11.35
N GLY A 332 0.69 9.78 10.11
CA GLY A 332 1.19 9.06 8.95
C GLY A 332 2.34 9.79 8.27
N ALA A 333 3.15 9.03 7.54
CA ALA A 333 4.32 9.55 6.85
C ALA A 333 4.21 9.33 5.33
N ALA A 334 4.99 10.09 4.57
CA ALA A 334 5.13 9.87 3.14
C ALA A 334 5.71 8.47 2.81
N ALA A 335 5.42 8.01 1.61
CA ALA A 335 6.03 6.80 1.06
C ALA A 335 7.34 7.10 0.33
N ALA A 336 8.28 6.16 0.40
CA ALA A 336 9.60 6.24 -0.22
C ALA A 336 9.53 6.34 -1.76
N GLU A 337 10.41 7.13 -2.37
CA GLU A 337 10.47 7.42 -3.81
C GLU A 337 11.91 7.54 -4.31
N GLY A 338 12.12 7.26 -5.60
CA GLY A 338 13.43 7.20 -6.21
C GLY A 338 14.13 5.88 -5.89
N TYR A 339 15.44 5.94 -5.66
CA TYR A 339 16.16 4.76 -5.17
C TYR A 339 15.81 4.48 -3.71
N LEU A 340 15.24 3.30 -3.49
CA LEU A 340 15.05 2.73 -2.15
C LEU A 340 16.29 1.95 -1.74
N VAL A 341 16.89 1.24 -2.71
CA VAL A 341 18.20 0.57 -2.59
C VAL A 341 19.07 1.10 -3.71
N ALA A 342 20.23 1.68 -3.38
CA ALA A 342 21.17 2.21 -4.37
C ALA A 342 21.74 1.08 -5.26
N PRO A 343 22.11 1.38 -6.52
CA PRO A 343 22.81 0.44 -7.38
C PRO A 343 24.12 -0.06 -6.75
N THR A 344 24.27 -1.38 -6.70
CA THR A 344 25.48 -2.07 -6.25
C THR A 344 25.89 -3.13 -7.28
N GLY A 345 27.15 -3.56 -7.23
CA GLY A 345 27.67 -4.62 -8.09
C GLY A 345 27.64 -5.97 -7.38
N SER A 346 27.73 -7.04 -8.16
CA SER A 346 27.87 -8.43 -7.71
C SER A 346 29.07 -9.10 -8.39
N ALA A 347 29.26 -10.40 -8.16
CA ALA A 347 30.25 -11.19 -8.89
C ALA A 347 29.97 -11.27 -10.41
N THR A 348 28.72 -11.10 -10.83
CA THR A 348 28.27 -11.28 -12.22
C THR A 348 27.84 -9.98 -12.91
N MET A 349 27.61 -8.91 -12.15
CA MET A 349 27.10 -7.64 -12.66
C MET A 349 27.87 -6.46 -12.08
N SER A 350 28.28 -5.52 -12.92
CA SER A 350 28.86 -4.25 -12.45
C SER A 350 27.78 -3.25 -12.03
N VAL A 351 28.15 -2.26 -11.20
CA VAL A 351 27.26 -1.16 -10.79
C VAL A 351 26.70 -0.40 -12.02
N ASP A 352 27.53 -0.18 -13.04
CA ASP A 352 27.12 0.51 -14.27
C ASP A 352 26.07 -0.27 -15.05
N GLU A 353 26.18 -1.59 -15.08
CA GLU A 353 25.19 -2.45 -15.72
C GLU A 353 23.85 -2.44 -14.98
N VAL A 354 23.88 -2.55 -13.65
CA VAL A 354 22.68 -2.44 -12.81
C VAL A 354 22.02 -1.07 -12.99
N THR A 355 22.80 0.00 -12.94
CA THR A 355 22.32 1.38 -13.15
C THR A 355 21.69 1.54 -14.53
N ARG A 356 22.33 1.02 -15.58
CA ARG A 356 21.82 1.07 -16.96
C ARG A 356 20.53 0.28 -17.14
N ILE A 357 20.40 -0.90 -16.53
CA ILE A 357 19.17 -1.69 -16.59
C ILE A 357 18.00 -0.92 -15.96
N VAL A 358 18.23 -0.32 -14.78
CA VAL A 358 17.22 0.52 -14.12
C VAL A 358 16.86 1.72 -14.99
N GLN A 359 17.84 2.44 -15.52
CA GLN A 359 17.60 3.62 -16.35
C GLN A 359 16.84 3.27 -17.64
N ASN A 360 17.20 2.18 -18.33
CA ASN A 360 16.50 1.73 -19.53
C ASN A 360 15.02 1.40 -19.24
N ALA A 361 14.72 0.81 -18.08
CA ALA A 361 13.35 0.56 -17.65
C ALA A 361 12.60 1.87 -17.34
N ILE A 362 13.24 2.85 -16.69
CA ILE A 362 12.66 4.18 -16.46
C ILE A 362 12.34 4.87 -17.80
N ASP A 363 13.28 4.88 -18.73
CA ASP A 363 13.11 5.50 -20.05
C ASP A 363 11.97 4.84 -20.82
N ARG A 364 11.89 3.50 -20.79
CA ARG A 364 10.77 2.76 -21.38
C ARG A 364 9.45 3.09 -20.71
N ALA A 365 9.40 3.18 -19.38
CA ALA A 365 8.18 3.55 -18.65
C ALA A 365 7.69 4.97 -19.01
N ASN A 366 8.62 5.91 -19.22
CA ASN A 366 8.31 7.30 -19.56
C ASN A 366 7.66 7.48 -20.94
N VAL A 367 7.80 6.51 -21.85
CA VAL A 367 7.08 6.50 -23.13
C VAL A 367 5.87 5.56 -23.12
N THR A 368 5.78 4.63 -22.18
CA THR A 368 4.70 3.65 -22.10
C THR A 368 3.39 4.29 -21.62
N ARG A 369 2.29 4.08 -22.34
CA ARG A 369 0.94 4.44 -21.90
C ARG A 369 0.50 3.54 -20.75
N ALA A 370 0.07 4.17 -19.67
CA ALA A 370 -0.48 3.52 -18.50
C ALA A 370 -1.82 2.82 -18.77
N ALA A 371 -2.09 1.74 -18.03
CA ALA A 371 -3.37 1.04 -18.10
C ALA A 371 -4.37 1.55 -17.06
N ILE A 372 -3.88 1.94 -15.88
CA ILE A 372 -4.70 2.20 -14.69
C ILE A 372 -4.61 3.66 -14.22
N ARG A 373 -4.23 4.58 -15.12
CA ARG A 373 -4.07 6.00 -14.81
C ARG A 373 -4.99 6.85 -15.68
N LEU A 374 -5.53 7.90 -15.07
CA LEU A 374 -6.35 8.92 -15.69
C LEU A 374 -5.66 10.29 -15.62
N PRO A 375 -5.88 11.17 -16.63
CA PRO A 375 -6.64 10.94 -17.87
C PRO A 375 -5.93 9.95 -18.82
N LEU A 376 -6.66 9.46 -19.83
CA LEU A 376 -6.08 8.60 -20.86
C LEU A 376 -4.83 9.23 -21.50
N GLY A 377 -3.83 8.39 -21.80
CA GLY A 377 -2.55 8.83 -22.37
C GLY A 377 -1.50 9.17 -21.30
N SER A 378 -1.86 9.12 -20.01
CA SER A 378 -0.90 9.19 -18.90
C SER A 378 0.21 8.13 -19.04
N ARG A 379 1.42 8.49 -18.64
CA ARG A 379 2.59 7.61 -18.71
C ARG A 379 2.65 6.66 -17.52
N ALA A 380 3.15 5.45 -17.76
CA ALA A 380 3.29 4.45 -16.73
C ALA A 380 4.27 4.90 -15.63
N ARG A 381 4.07 4.43 -14.40
CA ARG A 381 5.00 4.57 -13.29
C ARG A 381 5.23 3.22 -12.66
N MET A 382 6.50 2.84 -12.57
CA MET A 382 6.92 1.51 -12.18
C MET A 382 7.82 1.54 -10.95
N VAL A 383 7.81 0.44 -10.21
CA VAL A 383 8.91 -0.01 -9.39
C VAL A 383 9.75 -0.99 -10.21
N ILE A 384 11.07 -0.85 -10.11
CA ILE A 384 12.07 -1.60 -10.85
C ILE A 384 13.06 -2.18 -9.84
N SER A 385 13.33 -3.48 -9.93
CA SER A 385 14.28 -4.17 -9.07
C SER A 385 15.22 -5.07 -9.88
N VAL A 386 16.49 -5.10 -9.51
CA VAL A 386 17.51 -5.96 -10.10
C VAL A 386 18.09 -6.85 -9.00
N ALA A 387 18.19 -8.16 -9.26
CA ALA A 387 18.76 -9.14 -8.35
C ALA A 387 19.95 -9.88 -8.97
N ASP A 388 20.92 -10.28 -8.14
CA ASP A 388 22.00 -11.20 -8.53
C ASP A 388 21.58 -12.68 -8.49
N LEU A 389 22.52 -13.60 -8.74
CA LEU A 389 22.25 -15.05 -8.78
C LEU A 389 21.94 -15.66 -7.40
N GLU A 390 22.35 -15.00 -6.33
CA GLU A 390 22.07 -15.37 -4.95
C GLU A 390 20.76 -14.75 -4.44
N GLY A 391 20.10 -13.91 -5.26
CA GLY A 391 18.86 -13.21 -4.92
C GLY A 391 19.06 -11.94 -4.09
N ASN A 392 20.29 -11.45 -3.94
CA ASN A 392 20.52 -10.15 -3.32
C ASN A 392 20.00 -9.06 -4.28
N ILE A 393 19.36 -8.04 -3.71
CA ILE A 393 18.83 -6.93 -4.49
C ILE A 393 19.94 -5.92 -4.72
N LEU A 394 20.32 -5.76 -5.98
CA LEU A 394 21.37 -4.86 -6.42
C LEU A 394 20.87 -3.42 -6.63
N ALA A 395 19.58 -3.24 -6.91
CA ALA A 395 18.91 -1.95 -6.96
C ALA A 395 17.40 -2.12 -6.77
N LEU A 396 16.76 -1.12 -6.15
CA LEU A 396 15.31 -1.00 -6.06
C LEU A 396 14.94 0.46 -6.26
N TYR A 397 14.22 0.76 -7.33
CA TYR A 397 13.82 2.11 -7.71
C TYR A 397 12.30 2.19 -7.82
N ARG A 398 11.67 3.13 -7.11
CA ARG A 398 10.24 3.45 -7.22
C ARG A 398 10.09 4.79 -7.92
N MET A 399 9.53 4.80 -9.14
CA MET A 399 9.14 6.05 -9.78
C MET A 399 8.11 6.79 -8.91
N THR A 400 8.17 8.13 -8.91
CA THR A 400 7.15 8.95 -8.23
C THR A 400 5.75 8.54 -8.66
N ASP A 401 4.87 8.40 -7.67
CA ASP A 401 3.48 7.95 -7.85
C ASP A 401 3.28 6.52 -8.40
N ALA A 402 4.34 5.69 -8.50
CA ALA A 402 4.16 4.26 -8.75
C ALA A 402 3.40 3.60 -7.58
N THR A 403 2.63 2.55 -7.85
CA THR A 403 1.83 1.86 -6.83
C THR A 403 2.73 1.23 -5.75
N ILE A 404 2.23 1.12 -4.52
CA ILE A 404 3.07 0.72 -3.35
C ILE A 404 3.18 -0.80 -3.24
N PHE A 405 2.14 -1.54 -3.63
CA PHE A 405 2.20 -3.01 -3.68
C PHE A 405 3.32 -3.49 -4.62
N SER A 406 3.67 -2.67 -5.62
CA SER A 406 4.71 -2.97 -6.59
C SER A 406 6.12 -3.02 -6.02
N ILE A 407 6.35 -2.51 -4.80
CA ILE A 407 7.65 -2.59 -4.13
C ILE A 407 8.03 -4.04 -3.84
N ASP A 408 7.16 -4.76 -3.12
CA ASP A 408 7.30 -6.19 -2.88
C ASP A 408 7.34 -6.95 -4.22
N VAL A 409 6.37 -6.67 -5.09
CA VAL A 409 6.18 -7.43 -6.33
C VAL A 409 7.37 -7.33 -7.27
N ALA A 410 7.92 -6.13 -7.53
CA ALA A 410 9.06 -5.98 -8.44
C ALA A 410 10.31 -6.69 -7.89
N LEU A 411 10.54 -6.59 -6.59
CA LEU A 411 11.64 -7.27 -5.89
C LEU A 411 11.50 -8.79 -5.98
N THR A 412 10.32 -9.31 -5.65
CA THR A 412 10.04 -10.74 -5.69
C THR A 412 10.10 -11.30 -7.12
N LYS A 413 9.59 -10.56 -8.11
CA LYS A 413 9.75 -10.89 -9.54
C LYS A 413 11.21 -11.06 -9.95
N ALA A 414 12.10 -10.14 -9.52
CA ALA A 414 13.53 -10.21 -9.83
C ALA A 414 14.18 -11.48 -9.26
N ARG A 415 13.82 -11.88 -8.05
CA ARG A 415 14.31 -13.12 -7.41
C ARG A 415 13.73 -14.39 -8.01
N ASN A 416 12.44 -14.37 -8.34
CA ASN A 416 11.74 -15.51 -8.94
C ASN A 416 12.43 -15.93 -10.24
N VAL A 417 12.71 -15.00 -11.16
CA VAL A 417 13.32 -15.34 -12.45
C VAL A 417 14.75 -15.87 -12.33
N VAL A 418 15.49 -15.50 -11.28
CA VAL A 418 16.81 -16.07 -10.97
C VAL A 418 16.67 -17.55 -10.60
N TYR A 419 15.84 -17.86 -9.59
CA TYR A 419 15.68 -19.24 -9.13
C TYR A 419 15.04 -20.13 -10.19
N PHE A 420 13.91 -19.72 -10.77
CA PHE A 420 13.15 -20.56 -11.69
C PHE A 420 13.80 -20.75 -13.06
N SER A 421 14.70 -19.84 -13.48
CA SER A 421 15.49 -20.00 -14.70
C SER A 421 16.85 -20.66 -14.45
N GLY A 422 17.26 -20.80 -13.19
CA GLY A 422 18.58 -21.29 -12.80
C GLY A 422 18.74 -22.81 -12.88
N PRO A 423 19.99 -23.31 -12.79
CA PRO A 423 20.31 -24.74 -12.83
C PRO A 423 19.87 -25.49 -11.56
N ASN A 424 19.74 -24.77 -10.44
CA ASN A 424 19.48 -25.35 -9.12
C ASN A 424 17.98 -25.40 -8.75
N ARG A 425 17.09 -25.08 -9.70
CA ARG A 425 15.64 -25.16 -9.51
C ARG A 425 15.22 -26.62 -9.25
N ASP A 426 14.40 -26.84 -8.23
CA ASP A 426 13.78 -28.15 -8.02
C ASP A 426 12.85 -28.50 -9.21
N PRO A 427 12.95 -29.70 -9.81
CA PRO A 427 12.09 -30.10 -10.92
C PRO A 427 10.59 -30.13 -10.57
N ARG A 428 10.22 -30.25 -9.29
CA ARG A 428 8.82 -30.23 -8.83
C ARG A 428 8.15 -28.88 -8.99
N ASP A 429 8.92 -27.79 -9.03
CA ASP A 429 8.36 -26.45 -9.16
C ASP A 429 7.78 -26.19 -10.55
N LEU A 430 8.47 -26.64 -11.61
CA LEU A 430 8.03 -26.48 -13.00
C LEU A 430 8.02 -27.81 -13.77
N PRO A 431 7.10 -28.75 -13.45
CA PRO A 431 7.02 -30.03 -14.14
C PRO A 431 6.86 -29.88 -15.65
N GLY A 432 7.69 -30.61 -16.41
CA GLY A 432 7.71 -30.56 -17.88
C GLY A 432 8.50 -29.38 -18.47
N VAL A 433 9.10 -28.53 -17.65
CA VAL A 433 10.04 -27.49 -18.08
C VAL A 433 11.47 -27.94 -17.76
N PRO A 434 12.38 -28.08 -18.75
CA PRO A 434 13.78 -28.41 -18.46
C PRO A 434 14.46 -27.40 -17.53
N PRO A 435 15.41 -27.81 -16.66
CA PRO A 435 16.30 -26.87 -15.96
C PRO A 435 17.04 -25.96 -16.95
N ASN A 436 17.43 -24.75 -16.52
CA ASN A 436 18.04 -23.71 -17.37
C ASN A 436 17.13 -23.13 -18.48
N THR A 437 15.83 -23.45 -18.48
CA THR A 437 14.87 -22.75 -19.33
C THR A 437 14.66 -21.35 -18.76
N ALA A 438 14.87 -20.31 -19.57
CA ALA A 438 14.54 -18.94 -19.21
C ALA A 438 13.02 -18.79 -19.11
N VAL A 439 12.51 -18.57 -17.90
CA VAL A 439 11.08 -18.37 -17.60
C VAL A 439 10.85 -16.98 -17.03
N THR A 440 9.65 -16.44 -17.24
CA THR A 440 9.20 -15.18 -16.63
C THR A 440 8.06 -15.46 -15.65
N ASN A 441 7.71 -14.48 -14.82
CA ASN A 441 6.52 -14.59 -13.96
C ASN A 441 5.22 -14.72 -14.77
N ARG A 442 5.21 -14.30 -16.06
CA ARG A 442 4.13 -14.63 -16.99
C ARG A 442 4.07 -16.13 -17.28
N SER A 443 5.21 -16.78 -17.56
CA SER A 443 5.27 -18.22 -17.79
C SER A 443 4.82 -19.00 -16.56
N ILE A 444 5.32 -18.61 -15.39
CA ILE A 444 5.01 -19.19 -14.08
C ILE A 444 3.51 -19.07 -13.81
N GLY A 445 2.99 -17.85 -13.84
CA GLY A 445 1.58 -17.56 -13.60
C GLY A 445 0.62 -18.32 -14.52
N PHE A 446 0.90 -18.32 -15.83
CA PHE A 446 0.05 -18.97 -16.83
C PHE A 446 -0.14 -20.47 -16.58
N ALA A 447 0.90 -21.17 -16.16
CA ALA A 447 0.85 -22.61 -15.87
C ALA A 447 0.48 -22.93 -14.41
N SER A 448 0.29 -21.93 -13.55
CA SER A 448 -0.23 -22.07 -12.19
C SER A 448 -1.74 -21.92 -12.06
N GLN A 449 -2.43 -21.50 -13.13
CA GLN A 449 -3.85 -21.16 -13.07
C GLN A 449 -4.77 -22.37 -12.78
N THR A 450 -5.92 -22.09 -12.17
CA THR A 450 -6.98 -23.07 -11.86
C THR A 450 -7.49 -23.82 -13.10
N TYR A 451 -7.46 -23.17 -14.27
CA TYR A 451 -7.84 -23.74 -15.55
C TYR A 451 -6.68 -23.62 -16.53
N PHE A 452 -6.38 -24.70 -17.26
CA PHE A 452 -5.27 -24.74 -18.21
C PHE A 452 -5.63 -25.41 -19.55
N PRO A 453 -5.48 -24.70 -20.68
CA PRO A 453 -5.03 -23.30 -20.77
C PRO A 453 -6.05 -22.33 -20.16
N SER A 454 -5.57 -21.15 -19.75
CA SER A 454 -6.41 -20.04 -19.29
C SER A 454 -7.55 -19.76 -20.26
N GLY A 455 -8.74 -19.48 -19.75
CA GLY A 455 -9.90 -19.13 -20.57
C GLY A 455 -10.69 -20.32 -21.13
N ILE A 456 -10.37 -21.56 -20.75
CA ILE A 456 -11.20 -22.72 -21.07
C ILE A 456 -11.70 -23.36 -19.79
N TRP A 457 -13.02 -23.25 -19.54
CA TRP A 457 -13.65 -23.82 -18.34
C TRP A 457 -13.62 -25.34 -18.33
N ASN A 458 -13.73 -25.92 -17.13
CA ASN A 458 -13.74 -27.37 -16.90
C ASN A 458 -12.49 -28.12 -17.43
N THR A 459 -11.38 -27.40 -17.60
CA THR A 459 -10.07 -28.01 -17.85
C THR A 459 -9.38 -28.38 -16.54
N ARG A 460 -8.39 -29.28 -16.62
CA ARG A 460 -7.55 -29.61 -15.46
C ARG A 460 -6.71 -28.38 -15.06
N PRO A 461 -6.40 -28.21 -13.76
CA PRO A 461 -5.47 -27.17 -13.31
C PRO A 461 -4.13 -27.21 -14.04
N GLY A 462 -3.48 -26.04 -14.09
CA GLY A 462 -2.17 -25.88 -14.70
C GLY A 462 -1.12 -26.81 -14.10
N PRO A 463 -0.09 -27.21 -14.86
CA PRO A 463 0.96 -28.09 -14.37
C PRO A 463 1.71 -27.58 -13.13
N PHE A 464 1.64 -26.28 -12.81
CA PHE A 464 2.31 -25.64 -11.66
C PHE A 464 1.32 -25.30 -10.53
N ALA A 465 0.10 -25.85 -10.55
CA ALA A 465 -0.91 -25.58 -9.54
C ALA A 465 -0.48 -25.99 -8.13
N ASP A 466 0.30 -27.07 -7.99
CA ASP A 466 0.81 -27.53 -6.69
C ASP A 466 1.80 -26.51 -6.09
N MET A 467 2.65 -25.89 -6.92
CA MET A 467 3.56 -24.82 -6.49
C MET A 467 2.76 -23.57 -6.04
N TYR A 468 1.69 -23.22 -6.75
CA TYR A 468 0.80 -22.13 -6.37
C TYR A 468 0.11 -22.40 -5.02
N ALA A 469 -0.40 -23.61 -4.82
CA ALA A 469 -1.01 -24.01 -3.55
C ALA A 469 0.01 -24.03 -2.40
N ASN A 470 1.25 -24.45 -2.67
CA ASN A 470 2.33 -24.44 -1.69
C ASN A 470 2.72 -23.02 -1.26
N ASP A 471 2.78 -22.07 -2.19
CA ASP A 471 3.08 -20.65 -1.90
C ASP A 471 1.98 -20.00 -1.03
N ILE A 472 0.71 -20.30 -1.29
CA ILE A 472 -0.41 -19.86 -0.43
C ILE A 472 -0.22 -20.32 1.02
N ALA A 473 0.13 -21.60 1.19
CA ALA A 473 0.27 -22.24 2.49
C ALA A 473 1.55 -21.85 3.22
N ASN A 474 2.59 -21.43 2.49
CA ASN A 474 3.91 -21.12 3.02
C ASN A 474 4.37 -19.74 2.52
N PRO A 475 3.85 -18.65 3.11
CA PRO A 475 4.20 -17.30 2.70
C PRO A 475 5.71 -17.08 2.74
N CYS A 476 6.21 -16.27 1.82
CA CYS A 476 7.62 -15.90 1.71
C CYS A 476 8.57 -17.05 1.31
N THR A 477 8.05 -18.23 0.97
CA THR A 477 8.85 -19.29 0.34
C THR A 477 8.93 -19.10 -1.17
N GLN A 478 9.97 -19.63 -1.81
CA GLN A 478 10.15 -19.53 -3.26
C GLN A 478 10.15 -20.93 -3.88
N GLY A 479 8.97 -21.52 -4.03
CA GLY A 479 8.80 -22.90 -4.48
C GLY A 479 9.47 -23.88 -3.51
N HIS A 480 10.21 -24.85 -4.05
CA HIS A 480 11.02 -25.77 -3.28
C HIS A 480 12.49 -25.31 -3.12
N GLN A 481 12.78 -24.01 -3.34
CA GLN A 481 14.12 -23.50 -3.09
C GLN A 481 14.51 -23.75 -1.62
N PRO A 482 15.73 -24.26 -1.35
CA PRO A 482 16.22 -24.40 0.01
C PRO A 482 16.14 -23.07 0.78
N PRO A 483 15.74 -23.09 2.07
CA PRO A 483 15.61 -21.88 2.88
C PRO A 483 16.88 -21.03 2.85
N ASN A 484 16.71 -19.74 2.59
CA ASN A 484 17.79 -18.74 2.58
C ASN A 484 17.22 -17.34 2.87
N ALA A 485 18.10 -16.37 3.10
CA ALA A 485 17.71 -15.00 3.49
C ALA A 485 16.98 -14.22 2.39
N ASN A 486 17.02 -14.68 1.13
CA ASN A 486 16.50 -13.97 -0.03
C ASN A 486 15.20 -14.57 -0.58
N GLN A 487 14.51 -15.44 0.16
CA GLN A 487 13.18 -15.91 -0.24
C GLN A 487 12.13 -14.82 0.03
N SER A 488 11.25 -14.55 -0.94
CA SER A 488 10.24 -13.49 -0.81
C SER A 488 8.87 -13.84 -1.39
N GLY A 489 8.55 -15.13 -1.54
CA GLY A 489 7.30 -15.57 -2.15
C GLY A 489 7.42 -15.79 -3.66
N ILE A 490 6.29 -16.06 -4.30
CA ILE A 490 6.16 -16.13 -5.76
C ILE A 490 5.13 -15.13 -6.26
N VAL A 491 5.48 -14.39 -7.32
CA VAL A 491 4.54 -13.57 -8.07
C VAL A 491 4.03 -14.34 -9.30
N PHE A 492 2.72 -14.42 -9.48
CA PHE A 492 2.09 -15.22 -10.55
C PHE A 492 1.58 -14.39 -11.73
N PHE A 493 2.13 -13.19 -11.93
CA PHE A 493 1.73 -12.31 -13.02
C PHE A 493 2.94 -11.60 -13.67
N PRO A 494 2.78 -11.11 -14.92
CA PRO A 494 3.87 -10.64 -15.79
C PRO A 494 4.69 -9.46 -15.25
N GLY A 495 5.84 -9.16 -15.87
CA GLY A 495 6.72 -8.04 -15.48
C GLY A 495 8.13 -8.45 -15.05
N SER A 496 8.71 -9.49 -15.64
CA SER A 496 10.04 -9.94 -15.23
C SER A 496 10.85 -10.58 -16.35
N SER A 497 12.17 -10.54 -16.20
CA SER A 497 13.11 -11.15 -17.14
C SER A 497 14.31 -11.70 -16.40
N PRO A 498 14.69 -12.97 -16.63
CA PRO A 498 16.05 -13.39 -16.32
C PRO A 498 17.02 -12.62 -17.23
N LEU A 499 18.16 -12.22 -16.69
CA LEU A 499 19.18 -11.42 -17.39
C LEU A 499 20.34 -12.30 -17.79
N TYR A 500 20.75 -12.24 -19.05
CA TYR A 500 21.81 -13.07 -19.63
C TYR A 500 22.95 -12.22 -20.19
N ARG A 501 24.18 -12.73 -20.10
CA ARG A 501 25.34 -12.21 -20.83
C ARG A 501 26.10 -13.39 -21.43
N ASN A 502 26.38 -13.34 -22.72
CA ASN A 502 27.06 -14.44 -23.44
C ASN A 502 26.38 -15.81 -23.25
N GLY A 503 25.05 -15.83 -23.20
CA GLY A 503 24.25 -17.05 -23.00
C GLY A 503 24.25 -17.60 -21.57
N GLN A 504 24.91 -16.96 -20.61
CA GLN A 504 24.90 -17.33 -19.20
C GLN A 504 23.94 -16.43 -18.41
N LEU A 505 23.18 -17.02 -17.49
CA LEU A 505 22.33 -16.28 -16.55
C LEU A 505 23.25 -15.48 -15.60
N ILE A 506 22.98 -14.19 -15.42
CA ILE A 506 23.78 -13.30 -14.57
C ILE A 506 22.96 -12.63 -13.45
N GLY A 507 21.64 -12.66 -13.51
CA GLY A 507 20.75 -12.01 -12.55
C GLY A 507 19.30 -12.00 -13.02
N GLY A 508 18.47 -11.18 -12.38
CA GLY A 508 17.05 -11.03 -12.69
C GLY A 508 16.58 -9.58 -12.62
N LEU A 509 15.63 -9.24 -13.48
CA LEU A 509 14.91 -7.97 -13.49
C LEU A 509 13.44 -8.22 -13.17
N GLY A 510 12.89 -7.43 -12.25
CA GLY A 510 11.47 -7.37 -11.97
C GLY A 510 10.96 -5.93 -12.06
N VAL A 511 9.81 -5.77 -12.69
CA VAL A 511 9.11 -4.49 -12.87
C VAL A 511 7.65 -4.66 -12.49
N SER A 512 7.08 -3.68 -11.80
CA SER A 512 5.65 -3.64 -11.50
C SER A 512 5.18 -2.22 -11.29
N GLY A 513 3.97 -1.87 -11.75
CA GLY A 513 3.37 -0.60 -11.33
C GLY A 513 2.03 -0.25 -11.95
N ASP A 514 1.87 -0.57 -13.24
CA ASP A 514 0.69 -0.25 -14.04
C ASP A 514 -0.02 -1.54 -14.51
N GLY A 515 -0.38 -1.66 -15.79
CA GLY A 515 -0.96 -2.88 -16.34
C GLY A 515 0.09 -3.95 -16.62
N VAL A 516 -0.31 -5.22 -16.62
CA VAL A 516 0.65 -6.34 -16.73
C VAL A 516 1.32 -6.45 -18.09
N GLU A 517 0.68 -6.01 -19.18
CA GLU A 517 1.34 -5.85 -20.48
C GLU A 517 2.33 -4.68 -20.47
N GLN A 518 2.03 -3.59 -19.76
CA GLN A 518 2.98 -2.48 -19.55
C GLN A 518 4.18 -2.93 -18.72
N ASP A 519 3.97 -3.71 -17.66
CA ASP A 519 5.03 -4.30 -16.84
C ASP A 519 6.01 -5.10 -17.73
N ASP A 520 5.51 -5.98 -18.59
CA ASP A 520 6.33 -6.74 -19.54
C ASP A 520 7.05 -5.85 -20.56
N TYR A 521 6.37 -4.85 -21.11
CA TYR A 521 6.96 -3.95 -22.10
C TYR A 521 8.10 -3.12 -21.51
N VAL A 522 7.92 -2.62 -20.28
CA VAL A 522 8.97 -1.92 -19.52
C VAL A 522 10.10 -2.86 -19.16
N THR A 523 9.80 -4.08 -18.72
CA THR A 523 10.81 -5.10 -18.44
C THR A 523 11.67 -5.42 -19.66
N ALA A 524 11.05 -5.62 -20.83
CA ALA A 524 11.77 -5.88 -22.07
C ALA A 524 12.70 -4.71 -22.46
N GLY A 525 12.25 -3.47 -22.24
CA GLY A 525 13.09 -2.29 -22.40
C GLY A 525 14.29 -2.26 -21.44
N GLY A 526 14.07 -2.58 -20.16
CA GLY A 526 15.13 -2.67 -19.15
C GLY A 526 16.16 -3.78 -19.43
N ALA A 527 15.69 -4.93 -19.91
CA ALA A 527 16.52 -6.09 -20.23
C ALA A 527 17.24 -6.01 -21.58
N ALA A 528 17.10 -4.91 -22.32
CA ALA A 528 17.71 -4.74 -23.64
C ALA A 528 19.24 -4.93 -23.59
N GLY A 529 19.76 -5.85 -24.41
CA GLY A 529 21.16 -6.27 -24.42
C GLY A 529 21.53 -7.35 -23.39
N TYR A 530 20.55 -7.85 -22.63
CA TYR A 530 20.70 -8.94 -21.66
C TYR A 530 19.65 -10.05 -21.85
N GLU A 531 19.16 -10.21 -23.07
CA GLU A 531 18.08 -11.14 -23.38
C GLU A 531 18.52 -12.59 -23.25
N ALA A 532 17.60 -13.45 -22.78
CA ALA A 532 17.82 -14.88 -22.81
C ALA A 532 18.01 -15.39 -24.25
N PRO A 533 18.89 -16.38 -24.50
CA PRO A 533 18.99 -17.04 -25.80
C PRO A 533 17.65 -17.58 -26.29
N ASP A 534 17.32 -17.35 -27.57
CA ASP A 534 16.02 -17.75 -28.15
C ASP A 534 15.69 -19.24 -27.98
N ALA A 535 16.70 -20.11 -27.95
CA ALA A 535 16.53 -21.55 -27.80
C ALA A 535 16.23 -21.98 -26.36
N SER A 536 16.56 -21.16 -25.36
CA SER A 536 16.36 -21.47 -23.94
C SER A 536 15.08 -20.86 -23.37
N ARG A 537 14.33 -20.06 -24.13
CA ARG A 537 13.12 -19.37 -23.63
C ARG A 537 11.94 -20.32 -23.44
N ALA A 538 11.12 -20.01 -22.44
CA ALA A 538 9.91 -20.77 -22.09
C ALA A 538 8.93 -20.89 -23.27
N ASP A 539 8.88 -19.90 -24.17
CA ASP A 539 8.05 -19.96 -25.37
C ASP A 539 8.49 -21.00 -26.41
N ARG A 540 9.59 -21.73 -26.16
CA ARG A 540 9.96 -22.96 -26.88
C ARG A 540 9.37 -24.23 -26.28
N ILE A 541 8.77 -24.15 -25.09
CA ILE A 541 8.22 -25.29 -24.34
C ILE A 541 6.71 -25.42 -24.57
N LEU A 542 6.27 -26.67 -24.74
CA LEU A 542 4.86 -27.05 -24.82
C LEU A 542 4.50 -27.88 -23.58
N LEU A 543 3.54 -27.41 -22.79
CA LEU A 543 2.94 -28.18 -21.70
C LEU A 543 1.54 -28.62 -22.11
N ARG A 544 1.30 -29.94 -22.15
CA ARG A 544 0.02 -30.52 -22.59
C ARG A 544 -0.47 -29.94 -23.94
N GLY A 545 0.46 -29.69 -24.87
CA GLY A 545 0.16 -29.13 -26.20
C GLY A 545 -0.03 -27.60 -26.23
N VAL A 546 0.10 -26.90 -25.10
CA VAL A 546 -0.03 -25.44 -25.00
C VAL A 546 1.35 -24.82 -24.84
N ARG A 547 1.67 -23.80 -25.66
CA ARG A 547 2.94 -23.08 -25.60
C ARG A 547 2.96 -22.16 -24.39
N LEU A 548 4.02 -22.21 -23.58
CA LEU A 548 4.18 -21.26 -22.48
C LEU A 548 4.40 -19.84 -23.02
N PRO A 549 3.78 -18.81 -22.43
CA PRO A 549 4.07 -17.43 -22.78
C PRO A 549 5.40 -16.98 -22.17
N TYR A 550 6.12 -16.08 -22.84
CA TYR A 550 7.34 -15.45 -22.32
C TYR A 550 7.11 -13.96 -22.03
N TRP A 551 6.79 -13.18 -23.06
CA TRP A 551 6.34 -11.79 -22.96
C TRP A 551 5.05 -11.56 -23.75
N LYS A 552 4.27 -10.56 -23.34
CA LYS A 552 3.14 -10.02 -24.12
C LYS A 552 3.10 -8.50 -23.93
N PHE A 553 3.04 -7.78 -25.04
CA PHE A 553 3.07 -6.32 -25.04
C PHE A 553 1.70 -5.72 -25.44
N PRO A 554 1.41 -4.49 -25.02
CA PRO A 554 0.25 -3.76 -25.52
C PRO A 554 0.36 -3.57 -27.04
N ARG A 555 -0.78 -3.53 -27.74
CA ARG A 555 -0.80 -3.32 -29.21
C ARG A 555 -0.21 -1.97 -29.61
N ASN A 556 -0.56 -0.92 -28.86
CA ASN A 556 -0.08 0.44 -29.03
C ASN A 556 0.52 0.90 -27.69
N PRO A 557 1.76 0.51 -27.37
CA PRO A 557 2.28 0.67 -26.01
C PRO A 557 2.64 2.10 -25.65
N GLU A 558 2.79 3.01 -26.62
CA GLU A 558 3.25 4.39 -26.40
C GLU A 558 2.20 5.46 -26.75
N GLN A 559 1.04 5.06 -27.27
CA GLN A 559 -0.06 5.94 -27.69
C GLN A 559 -1.16 5.96 -26.66
#